data_AF-A0AAN7SCG3-F1
#
_entry.id   AF-A0AAN7SCG3-F1
#
_cell.length_a   1.000
_cell.length_b   1.000
_cell.length_c   1.000
_cell.angle_alpha   90.00
_cell.angle_beta   90.00
_cell.angle_gamma   90.00
#
_symmetry.space_group_name_H-M   'P 1'
#
loop_
_entity.id
_entity.type
_entity.pdbx_description
1 polymer ?
#
loop_
_entity_poly.entity_id
_entity_poly.type
_entity_poly.pdbx_seq_one_letter_code
_entity_poly.pdbx_strand_id
1 'polypeptide(L)'
;MGDSSDEDEIYAATIATISIMCAVTKKNQKRKLWTRKWLKRRETGKGILNMLNTELKVKDPDAYRNYLRMSNNLFEKLLKIVGDDISCKDTLICDITLCFLATGESYRSLMYLTRI
;
A
#
# COMPACT_ATOMS: atom_id res chain seq x y z
N MET A 1 -38.42 -42.40 -37.77
CA MET A 1 -38.87 -41.03 -37.42
C MET A 1 -38.70 -40.74 -35.92
N GLY A 2 -37.73 -41.36 -35.26
CA GLY A 2 -37.19 -40.95 -33.95
C GLY A 2 -35.68 -41.06 -34.10
N ASP A 3 -34.93 -40.13 -33.50
CA ASP A 3 -33.49 -40.21 -33.18
C ASP A 3 -32.81 -38.82 -33.16
N SER A 4 -33.45 -37.75 -33.66
CA SER A 4 -32.81 -36.41 -33.67
C SER A 4 -32.91 -35.67 -32.35
N SER A 5 -33.92 -35.96 -31.50
CA SER A 5 -34.13 -35.23 -30.23
C SER A 5 -33.30 -35.79 -29.08
N ASP A 6 -32.95 -37.08 -29.11
CA ASP A 6 -32.15 -37.71 -28.07
C ASP A 6 -30.66 -37.32 -28.18
N GLU A 7 -30.16 -37.10 -29.41
CA GLU A 7 -28.82 -36.57 -29.67
C GLU A 7 -28.64 -35.20 -29.03
N ASP A 8 -29.59 -34.27 -29.20
CA ASP A 8 -29.54 -32.92 -28.63
C ASP A 8 -29.51 -32.94 -27.09
N GLU A 9 -30.23 -33.86 -26.47
CA GLU A 9 -30.25 -34.03 -25.01
C GLU A 9 -28.92 -34.59 -24.49
N ILE A 10 -28.30 -35.52 -25.23
CA ILE A 10 -26.97 -36.06 -24.94
C ILE A 10 -25.90 -34.96 -25.09
N TYR A 11 -25.96 -34.13 -26.14
CA TYR A 11 -25.03 -33.01 -26.32
C TYR A 11 -25.16 -31.98 -25.19
N ALA A 12 -26.39 -31.65 -24.75
CA ALA A 12 -26.60 -30.74 -23.63
C ALA A 12 -26.00 -31.28 -22.31
N ALA A 13 -26.19 -32.56 -22.02
CA ALA A 13 -25.66 -33.20 -20.82
C ALA A 13 -24.12 -33.24 -20.79
N THR A 14 -23.48 -33.47 -21.94
CA THR A 14 -22.01 -33.48 -22.04
C THR A 14 -21.40 -32.08 -21.86
N ILE A 15 -22.03 -31.04 -22.42
CA ILE A 15 -21.57 -29.65 -22.22
C ILE A 15 -21.72 -29.24 -20.74
N ALA A 16 -22.83 -29.62 -20.09
CA ALA A 16 -23.06 -29.31 -18.69
C ALA A 16 -22.01 -29.96 -17.77
N THR A 17 -21.66 -31.22 -18.00
CA THR A 17 -20.66 -31.95 -17.22
C THR A 17 -19.25 -31.39 -17.40
N ILE A 18 -18.87 -31.01 -18.63
CA ILE A 18 -17.59 -30.35 -18.91
C ILE A 18 -17.50 -28.99 -18.22
N SER A 19 -18.57 -28.19 -18.26
CA SER A 19 -18.62 -26.87 -17.61
C SER A 19 -18.42 -26.98 -16.09
N ILE A 20 -19.09 -27.94 -15.45
CA ILE A 20 -18.93 -28.23 -14.01
C ILE A 20 -17.50 -28.67 -13.71
N MET A 21 -16.92 -29.56 -14.52
CA MET A 21 -15.54 -30.01 -14.36
C MET A 21 -14.53 -28.86 -14.49
N CYS A 22 -14.73 -27.96 -15.46
CA CYS A 22 -13.90 -26.76 -15.64
C CYS A 22 -14.03 -25.77 -14.48
N ALA A 23 -15.20 -25.69 -13.82
CA ALA A 23 -15.40 -24.83 -12.66
C ALA A 23 -14.69 -25.38 -11.40
N VAL A 24 -14.74 -26.70 -11.18
CA VAL A 24 -14.11 -27.37 -10.02
C VAL A 24 -12.58 -27.34 -10.09
N THR A 25 -12.00 -27.36 -11.28
CA THR A 25 -10.54 -27.39 -11.49
C THR A 25 -9.86 -26.02 -11.40
N LYS A 26 -10.62 -24.91 -11.36
CA LYS A 26 -10.07 -23.57 -11.12
C LYS A 26 -9.60 -23.42 -9.66
N LYS A 27 -8.46 -24.02 -9.35
CA LYS A 27 -7.70 -23.72 -8.13
C LYS A 27 -7.35 -22.24 -8.16
N ASN A 28 -8.03 -21.45 -7.33
CA ASN A 28 -7.71 -20.05 -7.11
C ASN A 28 -6.27 -19.96 -6.58
N GLN A 29 -5.32 -19.71 -7.49
CA GLN A 29 -3.95 -19.40 -7.11
C GLN A 29 -3.98 -18.12 -6.28
N LYS A 30 -3.67 -18.25 -4.99
CA LYS A 30 -3.58 -17.10 -4.08
C LYS A 30 -2.44 -16.22 -4.60
N ARG A 31 -2.80 -15.07 -5.19
CA ARG A 31 -1.84 -14.10 -5.71
C ARG A 31 -0.81 -13.78 -4.61
N LYS A 32 0.49 -13.78 -4.96
CA LYS A 32 1.54 -13.31 -4.06
C LYS A 32 1.16 -11.89 -3.62
N LEU A 33 1.04 -11.69 -2.31
CA LEU A 33 0.81 -10.37 -1.75
C LEU A 33 2.05 -9.52 -2.00
N TRP A 34 1.94 -8.49 -2.83
CA TRP A 34 2.99 -7.51 -3.09
C TRP A 34 3.43 -6.77 -1.83
N THR A 35 2.61 -6.79 -0.78
CA THR A 35 2.84 -6.07 0.47
C THR A 35 2.65 -7.00 1.67
N ARG A 36 3.55 -6.91 2.65
CA ARG A 36 3.49 -7.71 3.89
C ARG A 36 2.23 -7.36 4.70
N LYS A 37 1.56 -8.37 5.27
CA LYS A 37 0.27 -8.19 6.00
C LYS A 37 0.34 -7.17 7.14
N TRP A 38 1.50 -7.05 7.81
CA TRP A 38 1.66 -6.12 8.93
C TRP A 38 1.72 -4.65 8.50
N LEU A 39 2.16 -4.39 7.26
CA LEU A 39 2.25 -3.06 6.65
C LEU A 39 0.86 -2.52 6.25
N LYS A 40 -0.08 -3.42 5.95
CA LYS A 40 -1.48 -3.06 5.64
C LYS A 40 -2.23 -2.44 6.81
N ARG A 41 -1.71 -2.53 8.04
CA ARG A 41 -2.30 -1.92 9.25
C ARG A 41 -1.85 -0.46 9.43
N ARG A 42 -1.98 0.31 8.35
CA ARG A 42 -1.63 1.74 8.28
C ARG A 42 -2.73 2.63 8.89
N GLU A 43 -3.99 2.26 8.72
CA GLU A 43 -5.13 3.02 9.26
C GLU A 43 -5.32 2.88 10.78
N THR A 44 -4.66 1.90 11.40
CA THR A 44 -4.70 1.73 12.86
C THR A 44 -3.78 2.72 13.59
N GLY A 45 -3.19 3.70 12.89
CA GLY A 45 -2.53 4.87 13.49
C GLY A 45 -1.18 4.64 14.17
N LYS A 46 -0.57 3.45 14.04
CA LYS A 46 0.66 3.07 14.78
C LYS A 46 1.98 3.34 14.04
N GLY A 47 2.00 4.34 13.15
CA GLY A 47 3.24 4.79 12.49
C GLY A 47 3.88 5.90 13.31
N ILE A 48 5.20 5.86 13.48
CA ILE A 48 5.94 6.91 14.20
C ILE A 48 5.72 8.27 13.54
N LEU A 49 5.59 8.30 12.21
CA LEU A 49 5.35 9.54 11.48
C LEU A 49 3.97 10.16 11.75
N ASN A 50 2.94 9.34 11.97
CA ASN A 50 1.61 9.82 12.35
C ASN A 50 1.66 10.44 13.75
N MET A 51 2.24 9.74 14.71
CA MET A 51 2.48 10.26 16.07
C MET A 51 3.34 11.54 16.05
N LEU A 52 4.37 11.57 15.20
CA LEU A 52 5.26 12.70 15.04
C LEU A 52 4.50 13.95 14.58
N ASN A 53 3.66 13.81 13.56
CA ASN A 53 2.91 14.91 12.98
C ASN A 53 1.71 15.35 13.83
N THR A 54 1.04 14.43 14.54
CA THR A 54 -0.13 14.77 15.36
C THR A 54 0.23 15.20 16.78
N GLU A 55 1.24 14.57 17.38
CA GLU A 55 1.59 14.78 18.78
C GLU A 55 2.85 15.65 18.93
N LEU A 56 3.96 15.30 18.29
CA LEU A 56 5.23 16.01 18.48
C LEU A 56 5.24 17.38 17.81
N LYS A 57 4.67 17.53 16.61
CA LYS A 57 4.56 18.85 15.93
C LYS A 57 3.89 19.90 16.83
N VAL A 58 2.96 19.48 17.69
CA VAL A 58 2.17 20.37 18.56
C VAL A 58 2.73 20.45 19.99
N LYS A 59 3.14 19.32 20.58
CA LYS A 59 3.55 19.24 21.99
C LYS A 59 5.04 19.53 22.22
N ASP A 60 5.91 19.16 21.29
CA ASP A 60 7.37 19.26 21.46
C ASP A 60 8.09 19.49 20.11
N PRO A 61 8.25 20.76 19.70
CA PRO A 61 8.90 21.11 18.45
C PRO A 61 10.40 20.79 18.43
N ASP A 62 11.05 20.68 19.60
CA ASP A 62 12.48 20.35 19.69
C ASP A 62 12.71 18.85 19.46
N ALA A 63 11.87 18.00 20.04
CA ALA A 63 11.89 16.56 19.73
C ALA A 63 11.56 16.29 18.26
N TYR A 64 10.61 17.04 17.69
CA TYR A 64 10.29 16.99 16.25
C TYR A 64 11.51 17.37 15.39
N ARG A 65 12.21 18.45 15.77
CA ARG A 65 13.44 18.90 15.08
C ARG A 65 14.57 17.88 15.18
N ASN A 66 14.73 17.22 16.32
CA ASN A 66 15.75 16.19 16.51
C ASN A 66 15.46 14.95 15.67
N TYR A 67 14.19 14.57 15.53
CA TYR A 67 13.79 13.41 14.73
C TYR A 67 13.99 13.65 13.23
N LEU A 68 13.54 14.78 12.69
CA LEU A 68 13.71 15.13 11.27
C LEU A 68 15.08 15.73 10.95
N ARG A 69 15.91 15.98 11.98
CA ARG A 69 17.15 16.77 11.92
C ARG A 69 16.97 18.12 11.23
N MET A 70 15.76 18.67 11.27
CA MET A 70 15.33 19.79 10.47
C MET A 70 14.20 20.54 11.17
N SER A 71 14.21 21.88 11.11
CA SER A 71 13.12 22.67 11.70
C SER A 71 11.87 22.60 10.84
N ASN A 72 10.69 22.71 11.47
CA ASN A 72 9.41 22.67 10.75
C ASN A 72 9.30 23.75 9.66
N ASN A 73 9.86 24.94 9.90
CA ASN A 73 9.90 26.02 8.89
C ASN A 73 10.79 25.66 7.68
N LEU A 74 11.92 24.97 7.91
CA LEU A 74 12.81 24.56 6.82
C LEU A 74 12.19 23.40 6.05
N PHE A 75 11.50 22.50 6.77
CA PHE A 75 10.68 21.43 6.21
C PHE A 75 9.62 21.99 5.26
N GLU A 76 8.81 22.96 5.68
CA GLU A 76 7.76 23.56 4.86
C GLU A 76 8.32 24.32 3.65
N LYS A 77 9.47 25.00 3.80
CA LYS A 77 10.16 25.64 2.68
C LYS A 77 10.64 24.64 1.63
N LEU A 78 11.25 23.54 2.08
CA LEU A 78 11.70 22.49 1.18
C LEU A 78 10.51 21.78 0.53
N LEU A 79 9.44 21.52 1.28
CA LEU A 79 8.21 20.97 0.74
C LEU A 79 7.60 21.88 -0.34
N LYS A 80 7.71 23.20 -0.18
CA LYS A 80 7.23 24.15 -1.19
C LYS A 80 8.07 24.13 -2.47
N ILE A 81 9.40 24.08 -2.34
CA ILE A 81 10.32 24.01 -3.49
C ILE A 81 10.18 22.66 -4.21
N VAL A 82 10.20 21.58 -3.45
CA VAL A 82 10.15 20.20 -3.98
C VAL A 82 8.74 19.85 -4.44
N GLY A 83 7.69 20.39 -3.79
CA GLY A 83 6.30 20.14 -4.15
C GLY A 83 5.89 20.74 -5.49
N ASP A 84 6.55 21.81 -5.92
CA ASP A 84 6.34 22.37 -7.26
C ASP A 84 6.90 21.43 -8.36
N ASP A 85 8.00 20.72 -8.07
CA ASP A 85 8.68 19.79 -9.02
C ASP A 85 8.21 18.33 -8.90
N ILE A 86 7.79 17.91 -7.71
CA ILE A 86 7.38 16.54 -7.40
C ILE A 86 5.92 16.61 -6.98
N SER A 87 5.04 15.96 -7.73
CA SER A 87 3.63 15.75 -7.37
C SER A 87 3.52 14.92 -6.08
N CYS A 88 3.84 15.54 -4.95
CA CYS A 88 3.84 14.93 -3.64
C CYS A 88 2.41 14.95 -3.12
N LYS A 89 1.61 13.98 -3.57
CA LYS A 89 0.19 13.87 -3.22
C LYS A 89 -0.04 13.46 -1.76
N ASP A 90 0.93 12.75 -1.17
CA ASP A 90 0.86 12.26 0.21
C ASP A 90 1.92 12.94 1.07
N THR A 91 1.49 13.76 2.03
CA THR A 91 2.35 14.45 3.00
C THR A 91 3.30 13.47 3.70
N LEU A 92 2.82 12.27 4.02
CA LEU A 92 3.60 11.23 4.69
C LEU A 92 4.79 10.74 3.85
N ILE A 93 4.61 10.59 2.53
CA ILE A 93 5.68 10.15 1.63
C ILE A 93 6.72 11.26 1.50
N CYS A 94 6.26 12.52 1.42
CA CYS A 94 7.14 13.68 1.40
C CYS A 94 8.02 13.75 2.64
N ASP A 95 7.42 13.64 3.83
CA ASP A 95 8.15 13.67 5.10
C ASP A 95 9.25 12.61 5.14
N ILE A 96 8.96 11.41 4.65
CA ILE A 96 9.91 10.29 4.61
C ILE A 96 11.02 10.52 3.61
N THR A 97 10.69 11.00 2.40
CA THR A 97 11.69 11.31 1.38
C THR A 97 12.62 12.42 1.85
N LEU A 98 12.10 13.41 2.57
CA LEU A 98 12.93 14.48 3.11
C LEU A 98 13.78 13.99 4.27
N CYS A 99 13.22 13.14 5.14
CA CYS A 99 13.98 12.51 6.22
C CYS A 99 15.11 11.62 5.66
N PHE A 100 14.86 10.91 4.56
CA PHE A 100 15.86 10.15 3.81
C PHE A 100 16.97 11.06 3.28
N LEU A 101 16.63 12.18 2.64
CA LEU A 101 17.62 13.12 2.08
C LEU A 101 18.42 13.86 3.17
N ALA A 102 17.77 14.26 4.26
CA ALA A 102 18.39 15.02 5.34
C ALA A 102 19.23 14.15 6.28
N THR A 103 18.79 12.92 6.56
CA THR A 103 19.40 12.03 7.56
C THR A 103 20.31 10.98 6.93
N GLY A 104 20.10 10.64 5.65
CA GLY A 104 20.78 9.53 4.97
C GLY A 104 20.35 8.15 5.47
N GLU A 105 19.21 8.06 6.17
CA GLU A 105 18.67 6.80 6.70
C GLU A 105 18.36 5.83 5.56
N SER A 106 18.59 4.53 5.79
CA SER A 106 18.21 3.54 4.77
C SER A 106 16.69 3.45 4.62
N TYR A 107 16.21 3.21 3.41
CA TYR A 107 14.78 2.98 3.13
C TYR A 107 14.17 1.90 4.05
N ARG A 108 14.93 0.87 4.40
CA ARG A 108 14.49 -0.21 5.31
C ARG A 108 14.19 0.32 6.70
N SER A 109 15.06 1.17 7.24
CA SER A 109 14.87 1.79 8.56
C SER A 109 13.57 2.61 8.58
N LEU A 110 13.41 3.49 7.58
CA LEU A 110 12.22 4.32 7.43
C LEU A 110 10.94 3.47 7.27
N MET A 111 10.97 2.42 6.44
CA MET A 111 9.86 1.48 6.28
C MET A 111 9.39 0.87 7.61
N TYR A 112 10.31 0.51 8.51
CA TYR A 112 9.93 -0.04 9.82
C TYR A 112 9.33 1.02 10.75
N LEU A 113 9.86 2.24 10.72
CA LEU A 113 9.41 3.34 11.57
C LEU A 113 8.03 3.89 11.14
N THR A 114 7.85 4.04 9.83
CA THR A 114 6.68 4.69 9.24
C THR A 114 5.64 3.70 8.74
N ARG A 115 6.00 2.41 8.67
CA ARG A 115 5.12 1.30 8.28
C ARG A 115 4.60 1.48 6.85
N ILE A 116 5.49 1.89 5.94
CA ILE A 116 5.28 2.09 4.48
C ILE A 116 5.89 0.98 3.64
#